data_AF-A0AAU9F540-F1
#
_entry.id   AF-A0AAU9F540-F1
#
_cell.length_a   1.000
_cell.length_b   1.000
_cell.length_c   1.000
_cell.angle_alpha   90.00
_cell.angle_beta   90.00
_cell.angle_gamma   90.00
#
_symmetry.space_group_name_H-M   'P 1'
#
loop_
_entity.id
_entity.type
_entity.pdbx_description
1 polymer ?
#
loop_
_entity_poly.entity_id
_entity_poly.type
_entity_poly.pdbx_seq_one_letter_code
_entity_poly.pdbx_strand_id
1 'polypeptide(L)'
;MPHSKEIGTDAQPKEDVKLTHCDSVTLKDILQTRLIECGWRKQIEQFIREKIAERGNQTITSEELAAEIVPQARAMVPENVRNEMMIRVREALESSLTRE
;
A
#
# COMPACT_ATOMS: atom_id res chain seq x y z
N MET A 1 -21.41 -48.60 -24.28
CA MET A 1 -21.48 -47.18 -24.69
C MET A 1 -20.44 -46.42 -23.89
N PRO A 2 -19.44 -45.75 -24.51
CA PRO A 2 -18.48 -44.95 -23.77
C PRO A 2 -19.01 -43.52 -23.64
N HIS A 3 -19.20 -43.03 -22.41
CA HIS A 3 -19.44 -41.61 -22.18
C HIS A 3 -18.12 -40.96 -21.81
N SER A 4 -17.46 -40.42 -22.83
CA SER A 4 -16.45 -39.37 -22.66
C SER A 4 -17.13 -38.11 -22.14
N LYS A 5 -16.59 -37.51 -21.08
CA LYS A 5 -16.71 -36.07 -20.87
C LYS A 5 -15.51 -35.56 -20.08
N GLU A 6 -14.49 -35.21 -20.85
CA GLU A 6 -13.44 -34.31 -20.40
C GLU A 6 -14.09 -32.94 -20.16
N ILE A 7 -13.95 -32.42 -18.95
CA ILE A 7 -14.18 -31.00 -18.68
C ILE A 7 -12.82 -30.40 -18.34
N GLY A 8 -12.11 -29.96 -19.37
CA GLY A 8 -11.04 -28.98 -19.20
C GLY A 8 -11.66 -27.73 -18.60
N THR A 9 -11.36 -27.45 -17.33
CA THR A 9 -11.58 -26.13 -16.75
C THR A 9 -10.54 -25.22 -17.39
N ASP A 10 -10.98 -24.48 -18.41
CA ASP A 10 -10.19 -23.43 -19.05
C ASP A 10 -9.84 -22.39 -17.99
N ALA A 11 -8.59 -22.41 -17.53
CA ALA A 11 -8.03 -21.36 -16.72
C ALA A 11 -7.83 -20.14 -17.62
N GLN A 12 -8.83 -19.26 -17.64
CA GLN A 12 -8.74 -17.97 -18.32
C GLN A 12 -7.43 -17.26 -17.89
N PRO A 13 -6.61 -16.78 -18.84
CA PRO A 13 -5.44 -15.98 -18.52
C PRO A 13 -5.92 -14.71 -17.83
N LYS A 14 -5.52 -14.50 -16.58
CA LYS A 14 -5.70 -13.20 -15.93
C LYS A 14 -4.74 -12.24 -16.62
N GLU A 15 -5.29 -11.41 -17.49
CA GLU A 15 -4.58 -10.26 -18.03
C GLU A 15 -4.04 -9.44 -16.85
N ASP A 16 -2.74 -9.14 -16.88
CA ASP A 16 -2.09 -8.33 -15.84
C ASP A 16 -2.57 -6.88 -15.94
N VAL A 17 -3.78 -6.60 -15.47
CA VAL A 17 -4.35 -5.25 -15.42
C VAL A 17 -3.42 -4.39 -14.56
N LYS A 18 -2.76 -3.42 -15.21
CA LYS A 18 -1.75 -2.56 -14.60
C LYS A 18 -2.31 -1.16 -14.43
N LEU A 19 -2.08 -0.60 -13.25
CA LEU A 19 -2.43 0.80 -12.98
C LEU A 19 -1.70 1.74 -13.96
N THR A 20 -2.43 2.71 -14.50
CA THR A 20 -1.79 3.74 -15.34
C THR A 20 -0.88 4.63 -14.49
N HIS A 21 0.10 5.28 -15.12
CA HIS A 21 0.98 6.21 -14.42
C HIS A 21 0.17 7.34 -13.73
N CYS A 22 -0.85 7.88 -14.40
CA CYS A 22 -1.69 8.95 -13.87
C CYS A 22 -2.46 8.53 -12.61
N ASP A 23 -3.07 7.33 -12.64
CA ASP A 23 -3.80 6.79 -11.50
C ASP A 23 -2.86 6.55 -10.32
N SER A 24 -1.63 6.08 -10.60
CA SER A 24 -0.64 5.81 -9.56
C SER A 24 -0.20 7.08 -8.82
N VAL A 25 -0.05 8.20 -9.52
CA VAL A 25 0.30 9.50 -8.93
C VAL A 25 -0.86 10.02 -8.10
N THR A 26 -2.07 9.98 -8.66
CA THR A 26 -3.29 10.43 -7.97
C THR A 26 -3.53 9.66 -6.68
N LEU A 27 -3.39 8.33 -6.73
CA LEU A 27 -3.50 7.47 -5.55
C LEU A 27 -2.44 7.79 -4.49
N LYS A 28 -1.18 8.04 -4.88
CA LYS A 28 -0.13 8.43 -3.93
C LYS A 28 -0.47 9.74 -3.22
N ASP A 29 -0.98 10.74 -3.94
CA ASP A 29 -1.36 12.04 -3.37
C ASP A 29 -2.54 11.91 -2.40
N ILE A 30 -3.53 11.09 -2.75
CA ILE A 30 -4.66 10.76 -1.86
C ILE A 30 -4.14 10.09 -0.58
N LEU A 31 -3.31 9.07 -0.70
CA LEU A 31 -2.76 8.35 0.44
C LEU A 31 -1.97 9.30 1.35
N GLN A 32 -1.10 10.14 0.77
CA GLN A 32 -0.33 11.12 1.53
C GLN A 32 -1.25 12.08 2.31
N THR A 33 -2.31 12.58 1.66
CA THR A 33 -3.31 13.45 2.30
C THR A 33 -3.98 12.72 3.47
N ARG A 34 -4.46 11.49 3.26
CA ARG A 34 -5.13 10.70 4.31
C ARG A 34 -4.24 10.39 5.50
N LEU A 35 -2.96 10.08 5.26
CA LEU A 35 -1.98 9.84 6.31
C LEU A 35 -1.65 11.12 7.11
N ILE A 36 -1.80 12.31 6.53
CA ILE A 36 -1.66 13.58 7.25
C ILE A 36 -2.92 13.86 8.08
N GLU A 37 -4.10 13.72 7.47
CA GLU A 37 -5.40 14.00 8.09
C GLU A 37 -5.68 13.10 9.29
N CYS A 38 -5.36 11.81 9.21
CA CYS A 38 -5.54 10.88 10.34
C CYS A 38 -4.48 11.02 11.43
N GLY A 39 -3.51 11.92 11.25
CA GLY A 39 -2.45 12.18 12.22
C GLY A 39 -1.27 11.19 12.17
N TRP A 40 -1.30 10.20 11.27
CA TRP A 40 -0.23 9.19 11.16
C TRP A 40 1.14 9.84 10.99
N ARG A 41 1.28 10.86 10.14
CA ARG A 41 2.56 11.59 9.98
C ARG A 41 3.10 12.11 11.31
N LYS A 42 2.26 12.75 12.12
CA LYS A 42 2.66 13.30 13.42
C LYS A 42 3.02 12.19 14.42
N GLN A 43 2.29 11.07 14.39
CA GLN A 43 2.59 9.90 15.21
C GLN A 43 3.95 9.32 14.86
N ILE A 44 4.30 9.20 13.57
CA ILE A 44 5.61 8.72 13.14
C ILE A 44 6.72 9.70 13.52
N GLU A 45 6.52 11.00 13.36
CA GLU A 45 7.49 12.02 13.79
C GLU A 45 7.76 11.94 15.29
N GLN A 46 6.72 11.78 16.11
CA GLN A 46 6.86 11.61 17.55
C GLN A 46 7.59 10.30 17.89
N PHE A 47 7.20 9.20 17.25
CA PHE A 47 7.82 7.90 17.43
C PHE A 47 9.32 7.89 17.08
N ILE A 48 9.71 8.57 15.99
CA ILE A 48 11.12 8.74 15.61
C ILE A 48 11.88 9.53 16.69
N ARG A 49 11.30 10.63 17.19
CA ARG A 49 11.93 11.45 18.25
C ARG A 49 12.14 10.64 19.53
N GLU A 50 11.15 9.85 19.94
CA GLU A 50 11.26 8.94 21.09
C GLU A 50 12.35 7.91 20.88
N LYS A 51 12.41 7.27 19.70
CA LYS A 51 13.45 6.29 19.36
C LYS A 51 14.85 6.87 19.35
N ILE A 52 15.02 8.12 18.91
CA ILE A 52 16.31 8.81 18.98
C ILE A 52 16.67 9.12 20.43
N ALA A 53 15.70 9.61 21.22
CA ALA A 53 15.92 9.92 22.63
C ALA A 53 16.27 8.67 23.47
N GLU A 54 15.62 7.54 23.21
CA GLU A 54 15.90 6.24 23.86
C GLU A 54 17.34 5.75 23.62
N ARG A 55 17.91 6.01 22.44
CA ARG A 55 19.28 5.58 22.09
C ARG A 55 20.38 6.48 22.65
N GLY A 56 20.04 7.71 23.06
CA GLY A 56 21.01 8.66 23.62
C GLY A 56 22.10 9.06 22.62
N ASN A 57 23.37 8.92 23.00
CA ASN A 57 24.54 9.38 22.22
C ASN A 57 25.04 8.37 21.17
N GLN A 58 24.23 7.38 20.78
CA GLN A 58 24.62 6.43 19.73
C GLN A 58 24.59 7.11 18.35
N THR A 59 25.71 7.06 17.64
CA THR A 59 25.78 7.49 16.23
C THR A 59 25.13 6.42 15.36
N ILE A 60 23.85 6.63 15.03
CA ILE A 60 23.10 5.81 14.07
C ILE A 60 23.02 6.53 12.73
N THR A 61 23.12 5.78 11.63
CA THR A 61 22.91 6.35 10.29
C THR A 61 21.41 6.55 10.01
N SER A 62 21.10 7.45 9.07
CA SER A 62 19.72 7.67 8.62
C SER A 62 19.10 6.38 8.06
N GLU A 63 19.92 5.58 7.37
CA GLU A 63 19.53 4.34 6.72
C GLU A 63 19.16 3.25 7.74
N GLU A 64 19.98 3.09 8.79
CA GLU A 64 19.69 2.16 9.90
C GLU A 64 18.43 2.57 10.66
N LEU A 65 18.30 3.87 10.95
CA LEU A 65 17.09 4.39 11.59
C LEU A 65 15.85 4.13 10.72
N ALA A 66 15.93 4.38 9.42
CA ALA A 66 14.83 4.11 8.50
C ALA A 66 14.49 2.61 8.44
N ALA A 67 15.49 1.72 8.39
CA ALA A 67 15.27 0.28 8.35
C ALA A 67 14.49 -0.24 9.58
N GLU A 68 14.68 0.40 10.74
CA GLU A 68 13.95 0.06 11.96
C GLU A 68 12.57 0.72 12.05
N ILE A 69 12.44 1.99 11.65
CA ILE A 69 11.20 2.77 11.79
C ILE A 69 10.17 2.40 10.72
N VAL A 70 10.58 2.20 9.46
CA VAL A 70 9.68 1.94 8.33
C VAL A 70 8.72 0.76 8.56
N PRO A 71 9.15 -0.44 9.02
CA PRO A 71 8.22 -1.54 9.26
C PRO A 71 7.18 -1.20 10.34
N GLN A 72 7.57 -0.47 11.39
CA GLN A 72 6.65 -0.04 12.45
C GLN A 72 5.68 1.02 11.94
N ALA A 73 6.19 1.99 11.17
CA ALA A 73 5.37 3.02 10.56
C ALA A 73 4.29 2.42 9.63
N ARG A 74 4.66 1.41 8.84
CA ARG A 74 3.71 0.65 8.00
C ARG A 74 2.65 -0.07 8.82
N ALA A 75 3.01 -0.66 9.96
CA ALA A 75 2.06 -1.32 10.86
C ALA A 75 1.10 -0.33 11.53
N MET A 76 1.57 0.89 11.82
CA MET A 76 0.78 1.97 12.44
C MET A 76 -0.24 2.62 11.51
N VAL A 77 -0.25 2.31 10.22
CA VAL A 77 -1.28 2.83 9.31
C VAL A 77 -2.65 2.39 9.83
N PRO A 78 -3.66 3.28 9.92
CA PRO A 78 -5.00 2.88 10.33
C PRO A 78 -5.68 1.96 9.31
N GLU A 79 -6.48 1.00 9.78
CA GLU A 79 -7.15 0.02 8.89
C GLU A 79 -8.15 0.69 7.95
N ASN A 80 -8.86 1.72 8.41
CA ASN A 80 -9.78 2.49 7.59
C ASN A 80 -9.06 3.12 6.39
N VAL A 81 -7.84 3.64 6.56
CA VAL A 81 -7.04 4.22 5.47
C VAL A 81 -6.59 3.13 4.49
N ARG A 82 -6.17 1.96 4.99
CA ARG A 82 -5.84 0.82 4.11
C ARG A 82 -7.04 0.37 3.29
N ASN A 83 -8.19 0.22 3.91
CA ASN A 83 -9.41 -0.25 3.25
C ASN A 83 -9.88 0.77 2.21
N GLU A 84 -9.91 2.06 2.55
CA GLU A 84 -10.20 3.15 1.60
C GLU A 84 -9.26 3.08 0.39
N MET A 85 -7.95 2.88 0.63
CA MET A 85 -6.97 2.81 -0.44
C MET A 85 -7.15 1.58 -1.33
N MET A 86 -7.48 0.42 -0.76
CA MET A 86 -7.75 -0.80 -1.52
C MET A 86 -8.99 -0.67 -2.40
N ILE A 87 -10.03 0.02 -1.94
CA ILE A 87 -11.22 0.30 -2.75
C ILE A 87 -10.85 1.19 -3.93
N ARG A 88 -10.15 2.31 -3.69
CA ARG A 88 -9.73 3.24 -4.75
C ARG A 88 -8.80 2.59 -5.79
N VAL A 89 -7.93 1.68 -5.37
CA VAL A 89 -7.09 0.90 -6.30
C VAL A 89 -7.97 0.03 -7.20
N ARG A 90 -8.99 -0.64 -6.66
CA ARG A 90 -9.93 -1.45 -7.46
C ARG A 90 -10.70 -0.58 -8.44
N GLU A 91 -11.23 0.55 -7.99
CA GLU A 91 -11.95 1.50 -8.84
C GLU A 91 -11.06 2.05 -9.98
N ALA A 92 -9.79 2.33 -9.69
CA ALA A 92 -8.83 2.77 -10.69
C ALA A 92 -8.54 1.66 -11.73
N LEU A 93 -8.39 0.41 -11.29
CA LEU A 93 -8.20 -0.74 -12.17
C LEU A 93 -9.44 -0.99 -13.05
N GLU A 94 -10.65 -0.95 -12.48
CA GLU A 94 -11.91 -1.11 -13.22
C GLU A 94 -12.13 0.02 -14.24
N SER A 95 -11.81 1.27 -13.85
CA SER A 95 -11.87 2.42 -14.75
C SER A 95 -10.86 2.30 -15.90
N SER A 96 -9.70 1.70 -15.65
CA SER A 96 -8.70 1.45 -16.69
C SER A 96 -9.15 0.37 -17.69
N LEU A 97 -9.85 -0.66 -17.21
CA LEU A 97 -10.38 -1.75 -18.04
C LEU A 97 -11.59 -1.31 -18.88
N THR A 98 -12.43 -0.43 -18.34
CA THR A 98 -13.65 0.06 -19.03
C THR A 98 -13.33 1.06 -20.15
N ARG A 99 -12.07 1.55 -20.20
CA ARG A 99 -11.64 2.54 -21.20
C ARG A 99 -11.08 1.90 -22.48
N GLU A 100 -10.93 0.58 -22.52
CA GLU A 100 -10.50 -0.18 -23.70
C GLU A 100 -11.65 -0.57 -24.63
#